data_AF-A0A2V8XKB0-F1
#
_entry.id   AF-A0A2V8XKB0-F1
#
_cell.length_a   1.000
_cell.length_b   1.000
_cell.length_c   1.000
_cell.angle_alpha   90.00
_cell.angle_beta   90.00
_cell.angle_gamma   90.00
#
_symmetry.space_group_name_H-M   'P 1'
#
loop_
_entity.id
_entity.type
_entity.pdbx_description
1 polymer ?
#
loop_
_entity_poly.entity_id
_entity_poly.type
_entity_poly.pdbx_seq_one_letter_code
_entity_poly.pdbx_strand_id
1 'polypeptide(L)'
;MKIPGNAAKFRWFGLISIVALLAALATLYPAARGNRVYAWQEKEAPRPNAGDQATSLNDQTDLNVTVYNSNIALIRDVRNLALPSGTFRLKFMDIAATVNPATVHFRSLNEPDKLGVIEQNYEYDLLEPGKRHDQTRRNQSHAAFR
;
A
#
# COMPACT_ATOMS: atom_id res chain seq x y z
N MET A 1 27.09 73.33 45.09
CA MET A 1 27.32 74.21 43.93
C MET A 1 26.65 73.58 42.71
N LYS A 2 25.80 74.36 42.02
CA LYS A 2 25.16 74.05 40.72
C LYS A 2 26.21 74.04 39.61
N ILE A 3 26.07 73.15 38.63
CA ILE A 3 26.03 73.50 37.19
C ILE A 3 25.08 72.51 36.46
N PRO A 4 24.01 72.98 35.81
CA PRO A 4 23.09 72.18 34.98
C PRO A 4 23.34 72.36 33.47
N GLY A 5 22.67 71.53 32.67
CA GLY A 5 22.47 71.71 31.22
C GLY A 5 23.03 70.54 30.40
N ASN A 6 22.45 70.09 29.30
CA ASN A 6 21.23 70.47 28.58
C ASN A 6 20.85 69.28 27.68
N ALA A 7 19.58 69.21 27.30
CA ALA A 7 18.99 68.18 26.46
C ALA A 7 19.51 68.23 25.01
N ALA A 8 19.78 67.07 24.43
CA ALA A 8 19.77 66.85 23.00
C ALA A 8 19.04 65.53 22.70
N LYS A 9 17.80 65.66 22.23
CA LYS A 9 16.93 64.56 21.81
C LYS A 9 17.46 64.01 20.48
N PHE A 10 18.22 62.92 20.50
CA PHE A 10 18.72 62.29 19.28
C PHE A 10 17.72 61.26 18.78
N ARG A 11 17.16 61.52 17.60
CA ARG A 11 16.03 60.79 17.00
C ARG A 11 16.49 59.40 16.56
N TRP A 12 16.00 58.41 17.27
CA TRP A 12 15.95 56.99 16.93
C TRP A 12 15.22 56.83 15.59
N PHE A 13 15.85 56.23 14.57
CA PHE A 13 15.27 55.39 13.50
C PHE A 13 16.33 55.20 12.40
N GLY A 14 17.12 54.14 12.51
CA GLY A 14 18.11 53.81 11.48
C GLY A 14 18.73 52.44 11.58
N LEU A 15 18.07 51.46 12.24
CA LEU A 15 18.64 50.13 12.48
C LEU A 15 17.59 49.01 12.53
N ILE A 16 16.56 49.05 11.67
CA ILE A 16 15.59 47.92 11.54
C ILE A 16 15.75 47.18 10.19
N SER A 17 16.59 47.67 9.27
CA SER A 17 16.66 47.10 7.91
C SER A 17 17.68 45.96 7.70
N ILE A 18 18.51 45.60 8.69
CA ILE A 18 19.57 44.58 8.50
C ILE A 18 19.24 43.19 9.06
N VAL A 19 18.22 43.04 9.92
CA VAL A 19 17.79 41.70 10.41
C VAL A 19 16.78 41.03 9.46
N ALA A 20 16.05 41.80 8.66
CA ALA A 20 15.06 41.26 7.72
C ALA A 20 15.70 40.59 6.49
N LEU A 21 16.96 40.91 6.15
CA LEU A 21 17.57 40.43 4.90
C LEU A 21 18.30 39.08 5.05
N LEU A 22 18.64 38.66 6.27
CA LEU A 22 19.29 37.35 6.54
C LEU A 22 18.30 36.22 6.85
N ALA A 23 17.06 36.52 7.23
CA ALA A 23 16.02 35.51 7.45
C ALA A 23 15.33 35.05 6.15
N ALA A 24 15.42 35.83 5.08
CA ALA A 24 14.78 35.51 3.80
C ALA A 24 15.59 34.55 2.90
N LEU A 25 16.86 34.29 3.21
CA LEU A 25 17.73 33.45 2.35
C LEU A 25 17.78 31.96 2.76
N ALA A 26 17.20 31.59 3.91
CA ALA A 26 17.26 30.22 4.45
C ALA A 26 15.93 29.45 4.37
N THR A 27 14.83 30.08 3.93
CA THR A 27 13.51 29.44 3.82
C THR A 27 13.20 28.90 2.42
N LEU A 28 14.08 29.11 1.44
CA LEU A 28 13.89 28.68 0.06
C LEU A 28 15.00 27.71 -0.41
N TYR A 29 15.26 26.66 0.35
CA TYR A 29 15.98 25.49 -0.14
C TYR A 29 15.31 24.20 0.37
N PRO A 30 14.32 23.65 -0.35
CA PRO A 30 14.12 22.22 -0.28
C PRO A 30 15.28 21.58 -1.03
N ALA A 31 16.31 21.14 -0.30
CA ALA A 31 17.30 20.21 -0.79
C ALA A 31 16.58 18.91 -1.16
N ALA A 32 16.24 18.78 -2.44
CA ALA A 32 15.73 17.55 -3.03
C ALA A 32 16.82 16.47 -2.97
N ARG A 33 16.92 15.79 -1.83
CA ARG A 33 17.64 14.52 -1.72
C ARG A 33 16.74 13.45 -2.34
N GLY A 34 16.74 13.42 -3.66
CA GLY A 34 16.07 12.40 -4.45
C GLY A 34 16.74 11.05 -4.21
N ASN A 35 16.24 10.29 -3.24
CA ASN A 35 16.52 8.87 -3.16
C ASN A 35 15.72 8.20 -4.28
N ARG A 36 16.26 8.27 -5.51
CA ARG A 36 15.77 7.49 -6.64
C ARG A 36 16.18 6.05 -6.39
N VAL A 37 15.40 5.38 -5.54
CA VAL A 37 15.31 3.93 -5.58
C VAL A 37 14.77 3.59 -6.95
N TYR A 38 15.50 2.76 -7.69
CA TYR A 38 15.12 2.27 -9.01
C TYR A 38 13.79 1.54 -8.88
N ALA A 39 12.69 2.27 -9.07
CA ALA A 39 11.38 1.70 -9.29
C ALA A 39 11.36 1.20 -10.73
N TRP A 40 11.95 0.03 -10.96
CA TRP A 40 11.49 -0.84 -12.03
C TRP A 40 10.17 -1.45 -11.58
N GLN A 41 9.17 -0.59 -11.35
CA GLN A 41 7.81 -1.04 -11.42
C GLN A 41 7.57 -1.21 -12.91
N GLU A 42 7.67 -2.44 -13.38
CA GLU A 42 7.17 -2.87 -14.68
C GLU A 42 5.79 -2.22 -14.81
N LYS A 43 5.71 -1.12 -15.57
CA LYS A 43 4.45 -0.47 -15.89
C LYS A 43 3.77 -1.44 -16.83
N GLU A 44 3.10 -2.42 -16.26
CA GLU A 44 2.17 -3.22 -17.02
C GLU A 44 1.16 -2.23 -17.60
N ALA A 45 1.09 -2.19 -18.93
CA ALA A 45 0.31 -1.21 -19.66
C ALA A 45 -1.13 -1.18 -19.09
N PRO A 46 -1.77 0.00 -18.97
CA PRO A 46 -3.16 0.08 -18.52
C PRO A 46 -4.01 -0.80 -19.44
N ARG A 47 -4.36 -2.01 -18.98
CA ARG A 47 -5.27 -2.89 -19.69
C ARG A 47 -6.66 -2.27 -19.52
N PRO A 48 -7.34 -1.85 -20.61
CA PRO A 48 -8.63 -1.20 -20.47
C PRO A 48 -9.64 -2.22 -19.96
N ASN A 49 -10.32 -1.89 -18.86
CA ASN A 49 -11.55 -2.51 -18.34
C ASN A 49 -11.47 -3.91 -17.69
N ALA A 50 -10.30 -4.44 -17.32
CA ALA A 50 -10.27 -5.52 -16.34
C ALA A 50 -10.44 -4.91 -14.94
N GLY A 51 -11.67 -4.83 -14.44
CA GLY A 51 -11.92 -4.42 -13.06
C GLY A 51 -11.20 -5.38 -12.12
N ASP A 52 -10.13 -4.92 -11.48
CA ASP A 52 -9.44 -5.66 -10.45
C ASP A 52 -10.37 -5.71 -9.23
N GLN A 53 -11.00 -6.85 -9.00
CA GLN A 53 -11.82 -7.08 -7.81
C GLN A 53 -10.92 -7.72 -6.74
N ALA A 54 -10.97 -7.23 -5.51
CA ALA A 54 -10.27 -7.83 -4.39
C ALA A 54 -11.26 -8.43 -3.40
N THR A 55 -10.93 -9.60 -2.87
CA THR A 55 -11.68 -10.23 -1.79
C THR A 55 -11.09 -9.83 -0.44
N SER A 56 -11.89 -9.95 0.61
CA SER A 56 -11.49 -9.72 1.99
C SER A 56 -12.08 -10.81 2.89
N LEU A 57 -11.70 -10.81 4.17
CA LEU A 57 -12.29 -11.69 5.18
C LEU A 57 -13.82 -11.53 5.32
N ASN A 58 -14.40 -10.39 4.94
CA ASN A 58 -15.85 -10.18 4.99
C ASN A 58 -16.61 -11.02 3.95
N ASP A 59 -15.93 -11.44 2.88
CA ASP A 59 -16.54 -12.25 1.84
C ASP A 59 -16.53 -13.74 2.22
N GLN A 60 -15.80 -14.12 3.27
CA GLN A 60 -15.64 -15.49 3.72
C GLN A 60 -16.89 -15.99 4.45
N THR A 61 -17.48 -17.07 3.93
CA THR A 61 -18.71 -17.67 4.48
C THR A 61 -18.46 -19.00 5.18
N ASP A 62 -17.39 -19.72 4.81
CA ASP A 62 -17.02 -20.99 5.45
C ASP A 62 -15.51 -21.19 5.43
N LEU A 63 -14.98 -21.79 6.50
CA LEU A 63 -13.57 -22.15 6.63
C LEU A 63 -13.46 -23.51 7.32
N ASN A 64 -12.99 -24.50 6.58
CA ASN A 64 -12.74 -25.84 7.10
C ASN A 64 -11.24 -26.16 7.04
N VAL A 65 -10.71 -26.70 8.14
CA VAL A 65 -9.32 -27.12 8.25
C VAL A 65 -9.27 -28.57 8.70
N THR A 66 -8.64 -29.41 7.89
CA THR A 66 -8.36 -30.82 8.23
C THR A 66 -6.86 -30.99 8.39
N VAL A 67 -6.41 -31.35 9.59
CA VAL A 67 -4.99 -31.48 9.92
C VAL A 67 -4.56 -32.94 9.81
N TYR A 68 -3.45 -33.19 9.11
CA TYR A 68 -2.82 -34.51 9.03
C TYR A 68 -1.57 -34.56 9.92
N ASN A 69 -1.12 -35.78 10.26
CA ASN A 69 0.05 -36.00 11.10
C ASN A 69 1.40 -35.57 10.46
N SER A 70 1.40 -35.15 9.20
CA SER A 70 2.60 -34.82 8.41
C SER A 70 2.89 -33.33 8.31
N ASN A 71 2.48 -32.53 9.30
CA ASN A 71 2.62 -31.06 9.30
C ASN A 71 1.96 -30.37 8.09
N ILE A 72 1.00 -31.04 7.46
CA ILE A 72 0.18 -30.50 6.38
C ILE A 72 -1.27 -30.42 6.85
N ALA A 73 -1.97 -29.42 6.36
CA ALA A 73 -3.41 -29.28 6.56
C ALA A 73 -4.07 -29.03 5.22
N LEU A 74 -5.24 -29.64 5.02
CA LEU A 74 -6.13 -29.28 3.94
C LEU A 74 -7.00 -28.11 4.41
N ILE A 75 -6.98 -27.02 3.66
CA ILE A 75 -7.77 -25.83 3.93
C ILE A 75 -8.81 -25.68 2.83
N ARG A 76 -10.07 -25.48 3.23
CA ARG A 76 -11.16 -25.09 2.35
C ARG A 76 -11.67 -23.73 2.81
N ASP A 77 -11.47 -22.72 1.98
CA ASP A 77 -12.00 -21.35 2.14
C ASP A 77 -13.12 -21.18 1.11
N VAL A 78 -14.33 -20.82 1.56
CA VAL A 78 -15.46 -20.51 0.69
C VAL A 78 -15.82 -19.04 0.87
N ARG A 79 -15.87 -18.32 -0.25
CA ARG A 79 -16.27 -16.91 -0.28
C ARG A 79 -17.50 -16.70 -1.16
N ASN A 80 -18.37 -15.80 -0.73
CA ASN A 80 -19.51 -15.35 -1.50
C ASN A 80 -19.18 -14.03 -2.20
N LEU A 81 -19.13 -14.05 -3.53
CA LEU A 81 -18.69 -12.94 -4.35
C LEU A 81 -19.68 -12.70 -5.48
N ALA A 82 -20.04 -11.44 -5.70
CA ALA A 82 -20.65 -11.02 -6.97
C ALA A 82 -19.52 -10.78 -7.97
N LEU A 83 -19.48 -11.58 -9.04
CA LEU A 83 -18.46 -11.51 -10.08
C LEU A 83 -19.03 -10.81 -11.33
N PRO A 84 -18.26 -9.94 -11.99
CA PRO A 84 -18.68 -9.33 -13.24
C PRO A 84 -18.70 -10.36 -14.37
N SER A 85 -19.48 -10.07 -15.41
CA SER A 85 -19.47 -10.91 -16.62
C SER A 85 -18.25 -10.61 -17.51
N GLY A 86 -17.77 -11.62 -18.21
CA GLY A 86 -16.63 -11.52 -19.13
C GLY A 86 -15.30 -11.69 -18.40
N THR A 87 -14.23 -11.12 -18.98
CA THR A 87 -12.88 -11.31 -18.44
C THR A 87 -12.55 -10.26 -17.38
N PHE A 88 -12.16 -10.72 -16.20
CA PHE A 88 -11.78 -9.86 -15.07
C PHE A 88 -10.62 -10.47 -14.28
N ARG A 89 -10.02 -9.66 -13.40
CA ARG A 89 -8.99 -10.12 -12.47
C ARG A 89 -9.53 -10.12 -11.05
N LEU A 90 -9.33 -11.21 -10.34
CA LEU A 90 -9.68 -11.35 -8.92
C LEU A 90 -8.41 -11.47 -8.09
N LYS A 91 -8.30 -10.64 -7.06
CA LYS A 91 -7.26 -10.71 -6.03
C LYS A 91 -7.83 -11.40 -4.80
N PHE A 92 -7.42 -12.63 -4.60
CA PHE A 92 -7.81 -13.43 -3.46
C PHE A 92 -6.87 -13.13 -2.29
N MET A 93 -7.28 -12.26 -1.36
CA MET A 93 -6.43 -11.76 -0.28
C MET A 93 -6.60 -12.60 1.00
N ASP A 94 -5.65 -12.43 1.92
CA ASP A 94 -5.67 -13.01 3.27
C ASP A 94 -5.64 -14.54 3.27
N ILE A 95 -4.93 -15.14 2.30
CA ILE A 95 -4.70 -16.59 2.27
C ILE A 95 -3.59 -17.00 3.25
N ALA A 96 -3.59 -18.29 3.61
CA ALA A 96 -2.59 -18.86 4.52
C ALA A 96 -1.15 -18.60 4.04
N ALA A 97 -0.31 -18.11 4.94
CA ALA A 97 1.07 -17.70 4.61
C ALA A 97 2.01 -18.82 4.22
N THR A 98 1.69 -20.04 4.61
CA THR A 98 2.49 -21.23 4.36
C THR A 98 1.84 -22.14 3.32
N VAL A 99 0.82 -21.67 2.59
CA VAL A 99 0.20 -22.46 1.52
C VAL A 99 1.21 -22.72 0.40
N ASN A 100 1.15 -23.93 -0.17
CA ASN A 100 1.89 -24.26 -1.38
C ASN A 100 1.11 -23.75 -2.60
N PRO A 101 1.63 -22.77 -3.37
CA PRO A 101 0.93 -22.21 -4.53
C PRO A 101 0.50 -23.26 -5.56
N ALA A 102 1.31 -24.31 -5.74
CA ALA A 102 1.02 -25.38 -6.70
C ALA A 102 -0.18 -26.26 -6.31
N THR A 103 -0.69 -26.12 -5.09
CA THR A 103 -1.84 -26.88 -4.57
C THR A 103 -3.11 -26.04 -4.45
N VAL A 104 -3.05 -24.74 -4.78
CA VAL A 104 -4.21 -23.85 -4.68
C VAL A 104 -5.09 -24.06 -5.91
N HIS A 105 -6.34 -24.42 -5.68
CA HIS A 105 -7.33 -24.55 -6.73
C HIS A 105 -8.53 -23.64 -6.45
N PHE A 106 -8.94 -22.92 -7.48
CA PHE A 106 -10.11 -22.06 -7.44
C PHE A 106 -11.21 -22.65 -8.32
N ARG A 107 -12.45 -22.65 -7.82
CA ARG A 107 -13.64 -23.07 -8.56
C ARG A 107 -14.88 -22.35 -8.08
N SER A 108 -15.83 -22.14 -8.98
CA SER A 108 -17.18 -21.77 -8.58
C SER A 108 -17.89 -22.97 -7.94
N LEU A 109 -18.63 -22.72 -6.86
CA LEU A 109 -19.51 -23.72 -6.24
C LEU A 109 -20.93 -23.66 -6.80
N ASN A 110 -21.39 -22.47 -7.23
CA ASN A 110 -22.76 -22.25 -7.69
C ASN A 110 -22.89 -22.46 -9.20
N GLU A 111 -21.88 -22.05 -9.96
CA GLU A 111 -21.89 -22.12 -11.44
C GLU A 111 -20.53 -22.61 -11.97
N PRO A 112 -20.16 -23.89 -11.80
CA PRO A 112 -18.84 -24.42 -12.17
C PRO A 112 -18.47 -24.25 -13.64
N ASP A 113 -19.44 -24.39 -14.55
CA ASP A 113 -19.21 -24.36 -16.00
C ASP A 113 -19.08 -22.93 -16.57
N LYS A 114 -19.39 -21.90 -15.77
CA LYS A 114 -19.41 -20.50 -16.20
C LYS A 114 -18.21 -19.69 -15.76
N LEU A 115 -17.32 -20.26 -14.95
CA LEU A 115 -16.17 -19.55 -14.41
C LEU A 115 -14.89 -20.32 -14.71
N GLY A 116 -14.14 -19.85 -15.71
CA GLY A 116 -12.87 -20.44 -16.10
C GLY A 116 -11.68 -19.62 -15.59
N VAL A 117 -10.64 -20.28 -15.10
CA VAL A 117 -9.35 -19.64 -14.79
C VAL A 117 -8.48 -19.64 -16.05
N ILE A 118 -8.06 -18.46 -16.50
CA ILE A 118 -7.10 -18.32 -17.60
C ILE A 118 -5.67 -18.35 -17.06
N GLU A 119 -5.44 -17.57 -16.02
CA GLU A 119 -4.11 -17.36 -15.43
C GLU A 119 -4.26 -17.31 -13.92
N GLN A 120 -3.29 -17.89 -13.21
CA GLN A 120 -3.19 -17.81 -11.77
C GLN A 120 -1.74 -17.48 -11.39
N ASN A 121 -1.58 -16.37 -10.67
CA ASN A 121 -0.35 -15.96 -10.05
C ASN A 121 -0.49 -15.99 -8.52
N TYR A 122 0.60 -16.24 -7.82
CA TYR A 122 0.67 -16.23 -6.37
C TYR A 122 1.74 -15.23 -5.94
N GLU A 123 1.38 -14.28 -5.09
CA GLU A 123 2.26 -13.22 -4.63
C GLU A 123 2.33 -13.20 -3.10
N TYR A 124 3.56 -13.18 -2.58
CA TYR A 124 3.83 -12.94 -1.17
C TYR A 124 4.11 -11.45 -0.97
N ASP A 125 3.33 -10.76 -0.13
CA ASP A 125 3.68 -9.40 0.28
C ASP A 125 4.82 -9.46 1.31
N LEU A 126 6.05 -9.43 0.78
CA LEU A 126 7.27 -9.38 1.57
C LEU A 126 7.46 -7.95 2.10
N LEU A 127 6.77 -7.65 3.19
CA LEU A 127 6.94 -6.38 3.89
C LEU A 127 8.39 -6.28 4.42
N GLU A 128 9.14 -5.31 3.89
CA GLU A 128 10.50 -5.00 4.35
C GLU A 128 10.49 -4.45 5.80
N PRO A 129 11.40 -4.90 6.67
CA PRO A 129 11.44 -4.51 8.08
C PRO A 129 11.98 -3.09 8.21
N GLY A 130 11.09 -2.09 8.14
CA GLY A 130 11.50 -0.69 8.35
C GLY A 130 10.40 0.28 8.77
N LYS A 131 9.12 -0.11 8.74
CA LYS A 131 8.01 0.79 9.08
C LYS A 131 7.14 0.15 10.14
N ARG A 132 7.31 0.60 11.38
CA ARG A 132 6.38 0.29 12.48
C ARG A 132 5.11 1.11 12.28
N HIS A 133 3.98 0.45 12.04
CA HIS A 133 2.82 0.41 12.94
C HIS A 133 1.78 -0.51 12.27
N ASP A 134 1.51 -1.64 12.92
CA ASP A 134 0.57 -2.71 12.55
C ASP A 134 0.69 -3.25 11.11
N GLN A 135 1.62 -4.20 10.94
CA GLN A 135 2.00 -4.74 9.64
C GLN A 135 1.48 -6.18 9.49
N THR A 136 0.23 -6.34 9.03
CA THR A 136 -0.31 -7.67 8.70
C THR A 136 0.36 -8.18 7.42
N ARG A 137 1.13 -9.27 7.51
CA ARG A 137 1.62 -10.05 6.36
C ARG A 137 0.41 -10.51 5.54
N ARG A 138 0.21 -9.98 4.33
CA ARG A 138 -0.88 -10.43 3.44
C ARG A 138 -0.32 -11.31 2.33
N ASN A 139 -0.94 -12.46 2.13
CA ASN A 139 -0.67 -13.28 0.96
C ASN A 139 -1.85 -13.14 0.02
N GLN A 140 -1.57 -13.12 -1.28
CA GLN A 140 -2.61 -12.95 -2.28
C GLN A 140 -2.39 -13.88 -3.47
N SER A 141 -3.49 -14.39 -4.02
CA SER A 141 -3.49 -15.06 -5.31
C SER A 141 -4.26 -14.20 -6.31
N HIS A 142 -3.63 -13.89 -7.45
CA HIS A 142 -4.25 -13.15 -8.53
C HIS A 142 -4.65 -14.14 -9.60
N ALA A 143 -5.91 -14.12 -10.03
CA ALA A 143 -6.32 -14.93 -11.15
C ALA A 143 -7.14 -14.13 -12.15
N ALA A 144 -6.86 -14.36 -13.44
CA ALA A 144 -7.66 -13.85 -14.53
C ALA A 144 -8.72 -14.88 -14.87
N PHE A 145 -9.96 -14.43 -14.95
CA PHE A 145 -11.13 -15.27 -15.17
C PHE A 145 -11.79 -14.95 -16.50
N ARG A 146 -12.57 -15.89 -17.03
CA ARG A 146 -13.47 -15.71 -18.16
C ARG A 146 -14.84 -16.31 -17.86
#